data_AF-D6CUG9-F1
#
_entry.id   AF-D6CUG9-F1
#
_cell.length_a   1.000
_cell.length_b   1.000
_cell.length_c   1.000
_cell.angle_alpha   90.00
_cell.angle_beta   90.00
_cell.angle_gamma   90.00
#
_symmetry.space_group_name_H-M   'P 1'
#
loop_
_entity.id
_entity.type
_entity.pdbx_description
1 polymer ?
#
loop_
_entity_poly.entity_id
_entity_poly.type
_entity_poly.pdbx_seq_one_letter_code
_entity_poly.pdbx_strand_id
1 'polypeptide(L)' 'MSQITLYLDDATQALVDQAARANGVSKSRWVADIIRKYAAQEWPQDCLALAGRFADFPLREEGGSVQPADVPRLGF' A
#
# COMPACT_ATOMS: atom_id res chain seq x y z
N MET A 1 22.19 1.48 15.10
CA MET A 1 20.78 1.07 14.89
C MET A 1 19.92 1.82 15.89
N SER A 2 18.83 2.43 15.46
CA SER A 2 17.86 3.06 16.37
C SER A 2 16.97 1.97 16.98
N GLN A 3 16.62 2.14 18.25
CA GLN A 3 15.68 1.28 18.96
C GLN A 3 14.36 2.03 19.13
N ILE A 4 13.24 1.35 18.94
CA ILE A 4 11.89 1.87 19.14
C ILE A 4 11.19 0.95 20.13
N THR A 5 10.49 1.53 21.11
CA THR A 5 9.63 0.81 22.03
C THR A 5 8.18 1.11 21.65
N LEU A 6 7.39 0.07 21.37
CA LEU A 6 6.00 0.18 20.92
C LEU A 6 5.10 -0.53 21.94
N TYR A 7 4.11 0.19 22.46
CA TYR A 7 3.05 -0.41 23.28
C TYR A 7 2.01 -1.03 22.36
N LEU A 8 1.73 -2.31 22.57
CA LEU A 8 0.72 -3.07 21.84
C LEU A 8 -0.27 -3.64 22.86
N ASP A 9 -1.54 -3.66 22.51
CA ASP A 9 -2.51 -4.48 23.22
C ASP A 9 -2.27 -5.98 22.95
N ASP A 10 -2.87 -6.83 23.77
CA ASP A 10 -2.68 -8.29 23.70
C ASP A 10 -3.11 -8.88 22.34
N ALA A 11 -4.15 -8.33 21.72
CA ALA A 11 -4.64 -8.82 20.44
C ALA A 11 -3.65 -8.47 19.32
N THR A 12 -3.14 -7.24 19.31
CA THR A 12 -2.12 -6.81 18.35
C THR A 12 -0.81 -7.58 18.55
N GLN A 13 -0.40 -7.85 19.78
CA GLN A 13 0.76 -8.69 20.06
C GLN A 13 0.58 -10.12 19.53
N ALA A 14 -0.60 -10.71 19.70
CA ALA A 14 -0.90 -12.04 19.16
C ALA A 14 -0.83 -12.08 17.62
N LEU A 15 -1.29 -11.03 16.93
CA LEU A 15 -1.18 -10.90 15.47
C LEU A 15 0.28 -10.86 15.02
N VAL A 16 1.13 -10.08 15.68
CA VAL A 16 2.57 -10.02 15.40
C VAL A 16 3.20 -11.41 15.54
N ASP A 17 2.86 -12.13 16.61
CA ASP A 17 3.41 -13.44 16.90
C ASP A 17 3.01 -14.48 15.86
N GLN A 18 1.73 -14.50 15.48
CA GLN A 18 1.21 -15.40 14.46
C GLN A 18 1.85 -15.10 13.10
N ALA A 19 1.92 -13.84 12.72
CA ALA A 19 2.44 -13.44 11.43
C ALA A 19 3.95 -13.67 11.31
N ALA A 20 4.73 -13.37 12.35
CA ALA A 20 6.16 -13.66 12.38
C ALA A 20 6.43 -15.17 12.24
N ARG A 21 5.68 -16.01 12.95
CA ARG A 21 5.76 -17.48 12.83
C ARG A 21 5.39 -17.97 11.43
N ALA A 22 4.28 -17.48 10.88
CA ALA A 22 3.82 -17.87 9.55
C ALA A 22 4.82 -17.50 8.44
N ASN A 23 5.55 -16.40 8.61
CA ASN A 23 6.59 -15.95 7.68
C ASN A 23 7.99 -16.50 7.99
N GLY A 24 8.15 -17.29 9.07
CA GLY A 24 9.45 -17.87 9.46
C GLY A 24 10.51 -16.85 9.86
N VAL A 25 10.11 -15.66 10.33
CA VAL A 25 11.02 -14.56 10.69
C VAL A 25 10.85 -14.14 12.15
N SER A 26 11.82 -13.41 12.70
CA SER A 26 11.68 -12.83 14.04
C SER A 26 10.60 -11.74 14.06
N LYS A 27 10.00 -11.48 15.23
CA LYS A 27 9.02 -10.41 15.43
C LYS A 27 9.57 -9.04 15.01
N SER A 28 10.80 -8.73 15.40
CA SER A 28 11.46 -7.46 15.05
C SER A 28 11.67 -7.31 13.55
N ARG A 29 12.06 -8.38 12.86
CA ARG A 29 12.20 -8.39 11.40
C ARG A 29 10.85 -8.20 10.72
N TRP A 30 9.84 -8.94 11.16
CA TRP A 30 8.49 -8.84 10.63
C TRP A 30 7.92 -7.42 10.77
N VAL A 31 8.03 -6.81 11.95
CA VAL A 31 7.58 -5.42 12.18
C VAL A 31 8.34 -4.44 11.28
N ALA A 32 9.67 -4.59 11.14
CA ALA A 32 10.46 -3.73 10.27
C ALA A 32 10.07 -3.87 8.78
N ASP A 33 9.75 -5.08 8.33
CA ASP A 33 9.27 -5.34 6.96
C ASP A 33 7.90 -4.70 6.71
N ILE A 34 6.99 -4.78 7.69
CA ILE A 34 5.69 -4.11 7.63
C ILE A 34 5.85 -2.58 7.57
N ILE A 35 6.70 -2.00 8.42
CA ILE A 35 6.98 -0.55 8.38
C ILE A 35 7.51 -0.17 7.01
N ARG A 36 8.48 -0.90 6.44
CA ARG A 36 8.98 -0.64 5.08
C ARG A 36 7.86 -0.69 4.04
N LYS A 37 7.01 -1.71 4.11
CA LYS A 37 5.90 -1.91 3.16
C LYS A 37 4.91 -0.75 3.15
N TYR A 38 4.54 -0.23 4.33
CA TYR A 38 3.50 0.80 4.44
C TYR A 38 4.05 2.24 4.49
N ALA A 39 5.31 2.41 4.88
CA ALA A 39 5.99 3.71 4.79
C ALA A 39 6.51 4.01 3.39
N ALA A 40 6.69 2.98 2.54
CA ALA A 40 6.95 3.17 1.13
C ALA A 40 5.75 3.90 0.50
N GLN A 41 5.99 5.10 -0.01
CA GLN A 41 5.02 5.87 -0.80
C GLN A 41 4.99 5.39 -2.27
N GLU A 42 5.31 4.12 -2.48
CA GLU A 42 5.43 3.52 -3.79
C GLU A 42 4.17 2.74 -4.12
N TRP A 43 3.79 2.75 -5.39
CA TRP A 43 2.70 1.92 -5.86
C TRP A 43 3.08 0.44 -5.75
N PRO A 44 2.15 -0.45 -5.34
CA PRO A 44 2.38 -1.88 -5.38
C PRO A 44 2.85 -2.32 -6.77
N GLN A 45 3.78 -3.27 -6.82
CA GLN A 45 4.32 -3.76 -8.10
C GLN A 45 3.21 -4.32 -9.00
N ASP A 46 2.19 -4.94 -8.44
CA ASP A 46 1.02 -5.43 -9.19
C ASP A 46 0.28 -4.28 -9.88
N CYS A 47 0.15 -3.11 -9.24
CA CYS A 47 -0.45 -1.92 -9.83
C CYS A 47 0.41 -1.38 -10.99
N LEU A 48 1.74 -1.38 -10.83
CA LEU A 48 2.67 -0.97 -11.89
C LEU A 48 2.64 -1.96 -13.07
N ALA A 49 2.55 -3.26 -12.79
CA ALA A 49 2.51 -4.31 -13.80
C ALA A 49 1.22 -4.31 -14.65
N LEU A 50 0.16 -3.67 -14.17
CA LEU A 50 -1.09 -3.45 -14.90
C LEU A 50 -0.99 -2.32 -15.94
N ALA A 51 0.03 -1.46 -15.89
CA ALA A 51 0.21 -0.40 -16.87
C ALA A 51 0.31 -0.99 -18.29
N GLY A 52 -0.57 -0.55 -19.19
CA GLY A 52 -0.63 -1.02 -20.58
C GLY A 52 -1.18 -2.43 -20.79
N ARG A 53 -1.71 -3.10 -19.75
CA ARG A 53 -2.35 -4.44 -19.88
C ARG A 53 -3.76 -4.39 -20.44
N PHE A 54 -4.41 -3.25 -20.37
CA PHE A 54 -5.74 -3.02 -20.90
C PHE A 54 -5.64 -2.67 -22.39
N ALA A 55 -5.86 -3.67 -23.24
CA ALA A 55 -5.70 -3.54 -24.70
C ALA A 55 -6.71 -2.56 -25.34
N ASP A 56 -7.87 -2.41 -24.72
CA ASP A 56 -8.97 -1.53 -25.10
C ASP A 56 -9.02 -0.24 -24.27
N PHE A 57 -7.98 0.05 -23.48
CA PHE A 57 -7.94 1.28 -22.69
C PHE A 57 -7.96 2.49 -23.63
N PRO A 58 -8.93 3.40 -23.47
CA PRO A 58 -9.01 4.58 -24.32
C PRO A 58 -7.86 5.52 -23.96
N LEU A 59 -6.73 5.38 -24.65
CA LEU A 59 -5.65 6.34 -24.59
C LEU A 59 -6.17 7.67 -25.15
N ARG A 60 -5.86 8.77 -24.46
CA ARG A 60 -6.23 10.11 -24.94
C ARG A 60 -5.52 10.34 -26.27
N GLU A 61 -6.29 10.46 -27.35
CA GLU A 61 -5.75 11.01 -28.60
C GLU A 61 -5.33 12.47 -28.38
N GLU A 62 -4.19 12.87 -28.93
CA GLU A 62 -3.71 14.26 -28.91
C GLU A 62 -4.77 15.16 -29.57
N GLY A 63 -5.65 15.76 -28.75
CA GLY A 63 -6.73 16.65 -29.20
C GLY A 63 -8.14 16.35 -28.69
N GLY A 64 -8.35 15.37 -27.80
CA GLY A 64 -9.70 14.95 -27.40
C GLY A 64 -10.39 15.71 -26.25
N SER A 65 -11.45 16.46 -26.60
CA SER A 65 -12.61 16.92 -25.80
C SER A 65 -12.37 17.83 -24.57
N VAL A 66 -13.22 18.85 -24.43
CA VAL A 66 -13.30 19.74 -23.26
C VAL A 66 -13.51 18.88 -22.02
N GLN A 67 -12.59 18.96 -21.05
CA GLN A 67 -12.79 18.31 -19.76
C GLN A 67 -14.06 18.88 -19.12
N PRO A 68 -14.99 18.03 -18.66
CA PRO A 68 -16.16 18.51 -17.93
C PRO A 68 -15.70 19.27 -16.69
N ALA A 69 -16.46 20.28 -16.29
CA ALA A 69 -16.16 21.04 -15.08
C ALA A 69 -16.15 20.11 -13.85
N ASP A 70 -15.16 20.29 -12.99
CA ASP A 70 -15.03 19.52 -11.75
C ASP A 70 -16.31 19.65 -10.91
N VAL A 71 -16.81 18.51 -10.43
CA VAL A 71 -17.92 18.49 -9.49
C VAL A 71 -17.43 18.71 -8.05
N PRO A 72 -18.21 19.37 -7.18
CA PRO A 72 -17.85 19.53 -5.78
C PRO A 72 -17.68 18.17 -5.11
N ARG A 73 -16.65 18.01 -4.27
CA ARG A 73 -16.53 16.84 -3.39
C ARG A 73 -17.71 16.85 -2.41
N LEU A 74 -18.53 15.80 -2.45
CA LEU A 74 -19.51 15.54 -1.40
C LEU A 74 -18.75 15.00 -0.18
N GLY A 75 -18.80 15.75 0.91
CA GLY A 75 -18.31 15.28 2.21
C GLY A 75 -19.22 14.19 2.79
N PHE A 76 -18.65 13.34 3.64
CA PHE A 76 -19.35 12.34 4.44
C PHE A 76 -19.76 12.91 5.80
#